data_AF-A0A969SCQ0-F1
#
_entry.id   AF-A0A969SCQ0-F1
#
_cell.length_a   1.000
_cell.length_b   1.000
_cell.length_c   1.000
_cell.angle_alpha   90.00
_cell.angle_beta   90.00
_cell.angle_gamma   90.00
#
_symmetry.space_group_name_H-M   'P 1'
#
loop_
_entity.id
_entity.type
_entity.pdbx_description
1 polymer ?
#
loop_
_entity_poly.entity_id
_entity_poly.type
_entity_poly.pdbx_seq_one_letter_code
_entity_poly.pdbx_strand_id
1 'polypeptide(L)' 'PPIAARRSGIIDQIDATRIVVRATEETDATKPGVDIYRMMKFQRSNQSTCINQRPLVAPGDIVTKGCVQQTLVWNHWIS' A
#
# COMPACT_ATOMS: atom_id res chain seq x y z
N PRO A 1 -5.39 9.58 0.66
CA PRO A 1 -5.54 9.22 -0.78
C PRO A 1 -5.29 7.71 -0.94
N PRO A 2 -5.94 7.03 -1.91
CA PRO A 2 -5.67 5.62 -2.18
C PRO A 2 -4.20 5.44 -2.58
N ILE A 3 -3.57 4.37 -2.10
CA ILE A 3 -2.20 4.01 -2.46
C ILE A 3 -2.26 3.20 -3.76
N ALA A 4 -1.68 3.75 -4.82
CA ALA A 4 -1.55 3.07 -6.11
C ALA A 4 -0.07 2.75 -6.38
N ALA A 5 0.17 1.60 -7.02
CA ALA A 5 1.50 1.17 -7.43
C ALA A 5 2.09 2.16 -8.44
N ARG A 6 3.29 2.68 -8.15
CA ARG A 6 4.04 3.59 -9.03
C ARG A 6 4.64 2.89 -10.24
N ARG A 7 5.04 1.62 -10.05
CA ARG A 7 5.70 0.76 -11.03
C ARG A 7 5.08 -0.63 -10.99
N SER A 8 5.16 -1.35 -12.10
CA SER A 8 4.84 -2.77 -12.12
C SER A 8 5.88 -3.55 -11.31
N GLY A 9 5.42 -4.59 -10.61
CA GLY A 9 6.29 -5.34 -9.72
C GLY A 9 5.59 -6.51 -9.05
N ILE A 10 6.30 -7.11 -8.10
CA ILE A 10 5.80 -8.24 -7.29
C ILE A 10 5.80 -7.79 -5.84
N ILE A 11 4.74 -8.09 -5.10
CA ILE A 11 4.71 -7.84 -3.66
C ILE A 11 5.72 -8.76 -2.98
N ASP A 12 6.73 -8.17 -2.35
CA ASP A 12 7.78 -8.89 -1.65
C ASP A 12 7.36 -9.15 -0.19
N GLN A 13 6.86 -8.11 0.48
CA GLN A 13 6.47 -8.18 1.89
C GLN A 13 5.31 -7.24 2.21
N ILE A 14 4.44 -7.66 3.12
CA ILE A 14 3.40 -6.82 3.71
C ILE A 14 3.52 -6.90 5.22
N ASP A 15 3.72 -5.75 5.85
CA ASP A 15 3.75 -5.59 7.30
C ASP A 15 2.49 -4.85 7.78
N ALA A 16 2.37 -4.64 9.09
CA ALA A 16 1.26 -3.86 9.65
C ALA A 16 1.26 -2.38 9.23
N THR A 17 2.38 -1.81 8.78
CA THR A 17 2.50 -0.36 8.49
C THR A 17 3.00 -0.05 7.09
N ARG A 18 3.36 -1.07 6.29
CA ARG A 18 3.93 -0.86 4.95
C ARG A 18 3.73 -2.06 4.04
N ILE A 19 3.77 -1.79 2.74
CA ILE A 19 3.79 -2.76 1.64
C ILE A 19 5.10 -2.55 0.87
N VAL A 20 5.83 -3.63 0.62
CA VAL A 20 7.11 -3.65 -0.10
C VAL A 20 6.89 -4.31 -1.46
N VAL A 21 7.25 -3.62 -2.53
CA VAL A 21 7.05 -4.06 -3.90
C VAL A 21 8.38 -4.08 -4.62
N ARG A 22 8.79 -5.25 -5.11
CA ARG A 22 9.98 -5.40 -5.96
C ARG A 22 9.61 -5.01 -7.39
N ALA A 23 10.25 -3.97 -7.91
CA ALA A 23 10.03 -3.53 -9.28
C ALA A 23 10.59 -4.56 -10.26
N THR A 24 9.80 -4.97 -11.25
CA THR A 24 10.20 -5.95 -12.28
C THR A 24 10.70 -5.30 -13.56
N GLU A 25 10.35 -4.04 -13.80
CA GLU A 25 10.68 -3.29 -15.02
C GLU A 25 11.85 -2.31 -14.83
N GLU A 26 12.47 -2.26 -13.65
CA GLU A 26 13.58 -1.33 -13.38
C GLU A 26 14.91 -1.91 -13.89
N THR A 27 15.41 -1.33 -14.98
CA THR A 27 16.67 -1.74 -15.62
C THR A 27 17.87 -0.92 -15.12
N ASP A 28 17.62 0.18 -14.41
CA ASP A 28 18.66 1.08 -13.91
C ASP A 28 19.18 0.62 -12.54
N ALA A 29 20.39 0.06 -12.52
CA ALA A 29 21.06 -0.43 -11.31
C ALA A 29 21.36 0.67 -10.29
N THR A 30 21.30 1.95 -10.66
CA THR A 30 21.48 3.07 -9.73
C THR A 30 20.23 3.37 -8.91
N LYS A 31 19.06 2.85 -9.31
CA LYS A 31 17.79 3.08 -8.62
C LYS A 31 17.46 1.93 -7.67
N PRO A 32 16.79 2.23 -6.54
CA PRO A 32 16.26 1.18 -5.69
C PRO A 32 15.22 0.35 -6.46
N GLY A 33 15.52 -0.94 -6.64
CA GLY A 33 14.63 -1.93 -7.26
C GLY A 33 13.42 -2.32 -6.40
N VAL A 34 13.18 -1.59 -5.31
CA VAL A 34 12.10 -1.84 -4.35
C VAL A 34 11.38 -0.53 -4.03
N ASP A 35 10.06 -0.56 -4.12
CA ASP A 35 9.15 0.51 -3.69
C ASP A 35 8.54 0.17 -2.33
N ILE A 36 8.49 1.15 -1.43
CA ILE A 36 7.89 1.00 -0.11
C ILE A 36 6.71 1.96 0.03
N TYR A 37 5.52 1.41 0.26
CA TYR A 37 4.29 2.16 0.46
C TYR A 37 3.88 2.09 1.93
N ARG A 38 3.80 3.24 2.62
CA ARG A 38 3.39 3.30 4.02
C ARG A 38 1.88 3.39 4.15
N MET A 39 1.33 2.60 5.07
CA MET A 39 -0.09 2.60 5.42
C MET A 39 -0.34 3.58 6.58
N MET A 40 -1.32 4.44 6.41
CA MET A 40 -1.86 5.32 7.44
C MET A 40 -2.85 4.53 8.31
N LYS A 41 -2.37 4.09 9.47
CA LYS A 41 -3.21 3.48 10.50
C LYS A 41 -3.48 4.45 11.64
N PHE A 42 -4.67 4.33 12.23
CA PHE A 42 -5.10 5.04 13.43
C PHE A 42 -5.01 6.57 13.32
N GLN A 43 -5.13 7.09 12.10
CA GLN A 43 -5.19 8.54 11.89
C GLN A 43 -6.58 9.05 12.22
N ARG A 44 -6.65 10.13 13.00
CA ARG A 44 -7.90 10.82 13.34
C ARG A 44 -8.37 11.60 12.12
N SER A 45 -9.55 11.27 11.62
CA SER A 45 -10.19 12.07 10.57
C SER A 45 -10.83 13.33 11.16
N ASN A 46 -11.07 14.29 10.28
CA ASN A 46 -11.61 15.62 10.55
C ASN A 46 -13.07 15.57 11.08
N GLN A 47 -13.69 14.39 11.12
CA GLN A 47 -15.07 14.15 11.58
C GLN A 47 -15.12 13.03 12.64
N SER A 48 -14.10 12.93 13.49
CA SER A 48 -14.07 12.02 14.65
C SER A 48 -14.17 10.51 14.33
N THR A 49 -13.78 10.11 13.12
CA THR A 49 -13.66 8.70 12.74
C THR A 49 -12.19 8.25 12.70
N CYS A 50 -11.94 6.99 13.04
CA CYS A 50 -10.62 6.38 12.91
C CYS A 50 -10.44 5.82 11.49
N ILE A 51 -9.37 6.25 10.82
CA ILE A 51 -9.00 5.71 9.52
C ILE A 51 -8.12 4.48 9.73
N ASN A 52 -8.59 3.32 9.26
CA ASN A 52 -7.78 2.11 9.21
C ASN A 52 -7.62 1.63 7.77
N GLN A 53 -6.39 1.64 7.32
CA GLN A 53 -6.03 1.21 5.99
C GLN A 53 -5.66 -0.28 5.97
N ARG A 54 -6.26 -1.06 5.04
CA ARG A 54 -6.00 -2.50 4.88
C ARG A 54 -5.39 -2.82 3.52
N PRO A 55 -4.34 -3.64 3.44
CA PRO A 55 -3.78 -4.10 2.17
C PRO A 55 -4.82 -4.95 1.42
N LEU A 56 -4.87 -4.79 0.09
CA LEU A 56 -5.73 -5.56 -0.81
C LEU A 56 -4.98 -6.68 -1.56
N VAL A 57 -3.67 -6.78 -1.33
CA VAL A 57 -2.74 -7.68 -2.00
C VAL A 57 -2.07 -8.58 -0.98
N ALA A 58 -1.44 -9.66 -1.44
CA ALA A 58 -0.65 -10.59 -0.66
C ALA A 58 0.80 -10.70 -1.19
N PRO A 59 1.76 -11.14 -0.36
CA PRO A 59 3.10 -11.47 -0.85
C PRO A 59 3.06 -12.48 -2.01
N GLY A 60 3.81 -12.21 -3.08
CA GLY A 60 3.80 -12.98 -4.32
C GLY A 60 2.84 -12.47 -5.39
N ASP A 61 1.93 -11.55 -5.06
CA ASP A 61 1.01 -10.97 -6.07
C ASP A 61 1.76 -10.08 -7.07
N ILE A 62 1.36 -10.16 -8.33
CA ILE A 62 1.85 -9.29 -9.40
C ILE A 62 0.97 -8.03 -9.42
N VAL A 63 1.61 -6.87 -9.37
CA VAL A 63 0.95 -5.57 -9.44
C VAL A 63 1.40 -4.82 -10.67
N THR A 64 0.45 -4.15 -11.33
CA THR A 64 0.71 -3.27 -12.46
C THR A 64 0.71 -1.81 -12.00
N LYS A 65 1.40 -0.94 -12.73
CA LYS A 65 1.36 0.50 -12.50
C LYS A 65 -0.09 1.01 -12.48
N GLY A 66 -0.43 1.77 -11.44
CA GLY A 66 -1.77 2.32 -11.22
C GLY A 66 -2.73 1.39 -10.47
N CYS A 67 -2.35 0.13 -10.20
CA CYS A 67 -3.18 -0.77 -9.41
C CYS A 67 -3.27 -0.31 -7.95
N VAL A 68 -4.48 -0.33 -7.38
CA VAL A 68 -4.75 0.11 -6.01
C VAL A 68 -4.38 -1.01 -5.04
N GLN A 69 -3.43 -0.75 -4.15
CA GLN A 69 -2.87 -1.77 -3.23
C GLN A 69 -3.55 -1.79 -1.86
N GLN A 70 -4.47 -0.85 -1.62
CA GLN A 70 -5.07 -0.63 -0.32
C GLN A 70 -6.45 0.01 -0.40
N THR A 71 -7.33 -0.41 0.50
CA THR A 71 -8.60 0.26 0.75
C THR A 71 -8.58 1.03 2.08
N LEU A 72 -9.36 2.12 2.12
CA LEU A 72 -9.66 2.87 3.34
C LEU A 72 -10.89 2.23 3.99
N VAL A 73 -10.73 1.65 5.18
CA VAL A 73 -11.87 1.23 6.01
C VAL A 73 -12.16 2.34 6.99
N TRP A 74 -13.37 2.88 6.91
CA TRP A 74 -13.92 3.81 7.89
C TRP A 74 -14.59 3.00 8.99
N ASN A 75 -14.05 3.04 10.20
CA ASN A 75 -14.75 2.52 11.36
C ASN A 75 -15.79 3.56 11.79
N HIS A 76 -16.97 3.52 11.17
CA HIS A 76 -18.19 4.07 11.74
C HIS A 76 -18.89 2.89 12.43
N TRP A 77 -19.42 3.10 13.65
CA TRP A 77 -19.98 2.08 14.57
C TRP A 77 -19.01 1.42 15.56
N ILE A 78 -18.67 2.17 16.62
CA ILE A 78 -18.94 1.72 18.00
C ILE A 78 -19.53 2.94 18.72
N SER A 79 -20.76 2.78 19.22
CA SER A 79 -21.72 3.75 19.78
C SER A 79 -22.57 4.52 18.77
#